data_AF-A0A512UEV9-F1
#
_entry.id   AF-A0A512UEV9-F1
#
_cell.length_a   1.000
_cell.length_b   1.000
_cell.length_c   1.000
_cell.angle_alpha   90.00
_cell.angle_beta   90.00
_cell.angle_gamma   90.00
#
_symmetry.space_group_name_H-M   'P 1'
#
loop_
_entity.id
_entity.type
_entity.pdbx_description
1 polymer ?
#
loop_
_entity_poly.entity_id
_entity_poly.type
_entity_poly.pdbx_seq_one_letter_code
_entity_poly.pdbx_strand_id
1 'polypeptide(L)'
;MFFAPIALLVATACAAPAQKSATCPFPSDLGLVAVTPDFSNAGWALSPDQQCTPGKFCPYACPPGQLMNQWDTQATAYTVSQSQNGGLYCDYDGKTSKPFADRDYCVDGAGTVAVFNKADSNVAFCQTVLPGNEAMLIPTDISGGGNQTLAVPTPDYWASTAAHYYINPLGVSTDEGCVWGSSDKPYGNWSPYVAGANVDTNGNTFVKIGWNPIYIDTFTDVPNFGVRITCDDESACNGLTCEIDPTKGFNQVTSNEGSTGNGAAFCVVTARNMAAAKIEVFEV
;
A
#
# COMPACT_ATOMS: atom_id res chain seq x y z
N MET A 1 -56.78 -33.51 -50.91
CA MET A 1 -55.90 -32.42 -50.45
C MET A 1 -55.75 -32.55 -48.94
N PHE A 2 -54.56 -32.93 -48.47
CA PHE A 2 -54.27 -33.19 -47.06
C PHE A 2 -54.00 -31.86 -46.34
N PHE A 3 -54.74 -31.59 -45.27
CA PHE A 3 -54.44 -30.51 -44.32
C PHE A 3 -53.49 -31.06 -43.25
N ALA A 4 -52.30 -30.48 -43.14
CA ALA A 4 -51.34 -30.76 -42.06
C ALA A 4 -51.59 -29.78 -40.89
N PRO A 5 -51.56 -30.23 -39.62
CA PRO A 5 -51.69 -29.33 -38.48
C PRO A 5 -50.34 -28.67 -38.18
N ILE A 6 -50.34 -27.36 -37.99
CA ILE A 6 -49.19 -26.58 -37.52
C ILE A 6 -49.13 -26.76 -35.99
N ALA A 7 -48.11 -27.48 -35.51
CA ALA A 7 -47.79 -27.54 -34.10
C ALA A 7 -47.03 -26.27 -33.68
N LEU A 8 -47.66 -25.43 -32.86
CA LEU A 8 -46.97 -24.34 -32.16
C LEU A 8 -46.07 -24.96 -31.07
N LEU A 9 -44.75 -24.90 -31.27
CA LEU A 9 -43.79 -25.09 -30.19
C LEU A 9 -43.76 -23.81 -29.34
N VAL A 10 -44.31 -23.89 -28.13
CA VAL A 10 -44.10 -22.88 -27.09
C VAL A 10 -42.71 -23.12 -26.50
N ALA A 11 -41.74 -22.31 -26.91
CA ALA A 11 -40.44 -22.28 -26.26
C ALA A 11 -40.60 -21.66 -24.87
N THR A 12 -40.58 -22.48 -23.82
CA THR A 12 -40.35 -22.00 -22.46
C THR A 12 -38.92 -21.46 -22.38
N ALA A 13 -38.79 -20.14 -22.50
CA ALA A 13 -37.57 -19.46 -22.12
C ALA A 13 -37.38 -19.63 -20.61
N CYS A 14 -36.46 -20.51 -20.20
CA CYS A 14 -35.92 -20.46 -18.85
C CYS A 14 -35.24 -19.10 -18.72
N ALA A 15 -35.87 -18.16 -18.02
CA ALA A 15 -35.18 -16.98 -17.56
C ALA A 15 -34.00 -17.47 -16.71
N ALA A 16 -32.78 -17.20 -17.16
CA ALA A 16 -31.61 -17.35 -16.30
C ALA A 16 -31.88 -16.54 -15.03
N PRO A 17 -31.62 -17.08 -13.83
CA PRO A 17 -31.80 -16.31 -12.60
C PRO A 17 -31.04 -15.01 -12.75
N ALA A 18 -31.69 -13.89 -12.44
CA ALA A 18 -31.06 -12.58 -12.43
C ALA A 18 -29.79 -12.70 -11.59
N GLN A 19 -28.64 -12.55 -12.24
CA GLN A 19 -27.34 -12.58 -11.59
C GLN A 19 -27.33 -11.36 -10.67
N LYS A 20 -27.71 -11.56 -9.39
CA LYS A 20 -27.44 -10.58 -8.34
C LYS A 20 -25.96 -10.23 -8.50
N SER A 21 -25.63 -8.95 -8.62
CA SER A 21 -24.24 -8.49 -8.64
C SER A 21 -23.59 -8.94 -7.33
N ALA A 22 -23.06 -10.15 -7.31
CA ALA A 22 -22.60 -10.82 -6.11
C ALA A 22 -21.18 -10.33 -5.84
N THR A 23 -21.04 -9.10 -5.34
CA THR A 23 -19.77 -8.64 -4.78
C THR A 23 -19.41 -9.54 -3.61
N CYS A 24 -18.13 -9.90 -3.45
CA CYS A 24 -17.71 -10.64 -2.27
C CYS A 24 -17.58 -9.70 -1.07
N PRO A 25 -18.20 -10.03 0.08
CA PRO A 25 -18.12 -9.22 1.28
C PRO A 25 -16.71 -9.23 1.86
N PHE A 26 -16.26 -8.09 2.37
CA PHE A 26 -15.02 -8.02 3.12
C PHE A 26 -15.13 -8.82 4.43
N PRO A 27 -14.16 -9.68 4.76
CA PRO A 27 -14.25 -10.54 5.95
C PRO A 27 -13.80 -9.79 7.21
N SER A 28 -14.72 -8.98 7.76
CA SER A 28 -14.48 -8.11 8.94
C SER A 28 -14.13 -8.85 10.24
N ASP A 29 -14.33 -10.15 10.31
CA ASP A 29 -14.08 -11.01 11.48
C ASP A 29 -12.65 -11.59 11.53
N LEU A 30 -11.81 -11.31 10.53
CA LEU A 30 -10.48 -11.88 10.39
C LEU A 30 -9.33 -11.00 10.92
N GLY A 31 -9.65 -9.89 11.59
CA GLY A 31 -8.63 -8.96 12.10
C GLY A 31 -7.90 -8.17 11.01
N LEU A 32 -8.48 -8.11 9.80
CA LEU A 32 -7.99 -7.30 8.69
C LEU A 32 -8.40 -5.83 8.88
N VAL A 33 -7.65 -4.92 8.25
CA VAL A 33 -7.97 -3.49 8.26
C VAL A 33 -8.90 -3.18 7.10
N ALA A 34 -10.07 -2.61 7.39
CA ALA A 34 -10.99 -2.17 6.36
C ALA A 34 -10.52 -0.85 5.75
N VAL A 35 -10.34 -0.82 4.43
CA VAL A 35 -10.01 0.39 3.68
C VAL A 35 -11.31 1.02 3.18
N THR A 36 -11.59 2.27 3.57
CA THR A 36 -12.75 3.06 3.12
C THR A 36 -14.07 2.25 3.04
N PRO A 37 -14.50 1.58 4.12
CA PRO A 37 -15.60 0.60 4.10
C PRO A 37 -16.96 1.16 3.66
N ASP A 38 -17.16 2.47 3.77
CA ASP A 38 -18.40 3.14 3.36
C ASP A 38 -18.49 3.41 1.84
N PHE A 39 -17.46 3.05 1.08
CA PHE A 39 -17.40 3.19 -0.37
C PHE A 39 -17.60 1.85 -1.11
N SER A 40 -17.45 1.85 -2.44
CA SER A 40 -17.76 0.67 -3.27
C SER A 40 -16.82 -0.50 -3.06
N ASN A 41 -15.59 -0.24 -2.59
CA ASN A 41 -14.63 -1.26 -2.20
C ASN A 41 -14.99 -1.95 -0.89
N ALA A 42 -15.93 -1.42 -0.10
CA ALA A 42 -16.53 -2.10 1.04
C ALA A 42 -15.50 -2.72 2.03
N GLY A 43 -14.33 -2.09 2.20
CA GLY A 43 -13.27 -2.53 3.11
C GLY A 43 -12.08 -3.21 2.42
N TRP A 44 -12.21 -3.65 1.17
CA TRP A 44 -11.10 -4.22 0.40
C TRP A 44 -10.04 -3.15 0.10
N ALA A 45 -8.77 -3.54 0.02
CA ALA A 45 -7.65 -2.67 -0.36
C ALA A 45 -7.65 -2.40 -1.89
N LEU A 46 -8.77 -1.89 -2.37
CA LEU A 46 -9.06 -1.45 -3.73
C LEU A 46 -9.44 0.04 -3.69
N SER A 47 -9.34 0.74 -4.82
CA SER A 47 -9.74 2.15 -4.86
C SER A 47 -11.22 2.30 -4.45
N PRO A 48 -11.65 3.43 -3.84
CA PRO A 48 -13.01 3.58 -3.31
C PRO A 48 -14.15 3.32 -4.32
N ASP A 49 -13.89 3.46 -5.61
CA ASP A 49 -14.83 3.24 -6.72
C ASP A 49 -14.78 1.82 -7.31
N GLN A 50 -13.92 0.94 -6.79
CA GLN A 50 -13.73 -0.43 -7.27
C GLN A 50 -14.43 -1.44 -6.36
N GLN A 51 -14.99 -2.50 -6.94
CA GLN A 51 -15.65 -3.57 -6.20
C GLN A 51 -14.84 -4.87 -6.27
N CYS A 52 -14.83 -5.63 -5.18
CA CYS A 52 -14.40 -7.04 -5.21
C CYS A 52 -15.51 -7.89 -5.86
N THR A 53 -15.27 -8.28 -7.11
CA THR A 53 -16.25 -8.98 -7.95
C THR A 53 -15.86 -10.44 -8.21
N PRO A 54 -16.83 -11.31 -8.55
CA PRO A 54 -16.56 -12.71 -8.81
C PRO A 54 -15.52 -12.98 -9.89
N GLY A 55 -14.72 -14.02 -9.66
CA GLY A 55 -13.65 -14.44 -10.56
C GLY A 55 -12.37 -13.60 -10.43
N LYS A 56 -12.27 -12.74 -9.42
CA LYS A 56 -11.11 -11.87 -9.17
C LYS A 56 -10.44 -12.17 -7.84
N PHE A 57 -9.17 -11.79 -7.76
CA PHE A 57 -8.46 -11.68 -6.49
C PHE A 57 -8.72 -10.29 -5.89
N CYS A 58 -9.00 -10.27 -4.60
CA CYS A 58 -9.36 -9.07 -3.86
C CYS A 58 -8.32 -8.81 -2.78
N PRO A 59 -7.44 -7.82 -2.96
CA PRO A 59 -6.41 -7.48 -1.99
C PRO A 59 -7.03 -6.86 -0.74
N TYR A 60 -6.38 -7.05 0.39
CA TYR A 60 -6.80 -6.55 1.70
C TYR A 60 -5.62 -5.95 2.46
N ALA A 61 -5.93 -5.13 3.46
CA ALA A 61 -4.94 -4.52 4.32
C ALA A 61 -4.74 -5.36 5.60
N CYS A 62 -3.48 -5.54 5.97
CA CYS A 62 -3.09 -6.12 7.24
C CYS A 62 -2.86 -5.01 8.28
N PRO A 63 -2.90 -5.33 9.59
CA PRO A 63 -2.49 -4.40 10.63
C PRO A 63 -1.09 -3.81 10.37
N PRO A 64 -0.78 -2.59 10.83
CA PRO A 64 0.52 -1.99 10.57
C PRO A 64 1.67 -2.87 11.06
N GLY A 65 2.76 -2.87 10.30
CA GLY A 65 3.90 -3.77 10.53
C GLY A 65 3.76 -5.13 9.84
N GLN A 66 2.57 -5.50 9.35
CA GLN A 66 2.31 -6.77 8.69
C GLN A 66 2.08 -6.63 7.19
N LEU A 67 2.36 -7.71 6.46
CA LEU A 67 2.18 -7.84 5.02
C LEU A 67 1.07 -8.83 4.71
N MET A 68 0.36 -8.58 3.60
CA MET A 68 -0.64 -9.51 3.06
C MET A 68 0.05 -10.82 2.64
N ASN A 69 -0.43 -11.96 3.13
CA ASN A 69 0.19 -13.27 2.91
C ASN A 69 -0.65 -14.21 2.03
N GLN A 70 -1.52 -13.62 1.20
CA GLN A 70 -2.39 -14.32 0.26
C GLN A 70 -2.37 -13.61 -1.10
N TRP A 71 -2.32 -14.38 -2.18
CA TRP A 71 -2.34 -13.93 -3.57
C TRP A 71 -2.48 -15.15 -4.48
N ASP A 72 -2.67 -14.96 -5.78
CA ASP A 72 -2.70 -16.06 -6.74
C ASP A 72 -1.42 -16.91 -6.69
N THR A 73 -1.55 -18.21 -6.43
CA THR A 73 -0.41 -19.15 -6.39
C THR A 73 0.42 -19.17 -7.68
N GLN A 74 -0.14 -18.72 -8.81
CA GLN A 74 0.54 -18.60 -10.10
C GLN A 74 1.20 -17.23 -10.32
N ALA A 75 0.92 -16.22 -9.47
CA ALA A 75 1.56 -14.93 -9.51
C ALA A 75 2.92 -14.99 -8.79
N THR A 76 3.97 -15.33 -9.53
CA THR A 76 5.33 -15.51 -8.99
C THR A 76 6.32 -14.45 -9.46
N ALA A 77 5.90 -13.51 -10.31
CA ALA A 77 6.76 -12.49 -10.88
C ALA A 77 6.06 -11.12 -10.96
N TYR A 78 6.87 -10.06 -10.90
CA TYR A 78 6.42 -8.70 -11.12
C TYR A 78 6.17 -8.45 -12.62
N THR A 79 4.97 -8.81 -13.07
CA THR A 79 4.48 -8.57 -14.43
C THR A 79 3.07 -8.00 -14.37
N VAL A 80 2.66 -7.19 -15.34
CA VAL A 80 1.33 -6.55 -15.36
C VAL A 80 0.19 -7.55 -15.14
N SER A 81 0.31 -8.78 -15.66
CA SER A 81 -0.71 -9.83 -15.51
C SER A 81 -0.75 -10.49 -14.14
N GLN A 82 0.38 -10.52 -13.42
CA GLN A 82 0.51 -11.24 -12.15
C GLN A 82 0.49 -10.30 -10.95
N SER A 83 1.03 -9.08 -11.10
CA SER A 83 1.17 -8.13 -9.99
C SER A 83 -0.16 -7.68 -9.43
N GLN A 84 -1.26 -7.78 -10.20
CA GLN A 84 -2.60 -7.38 -9.76
C GLN A 84 -3.35 -8.47 -9.00
N ASN A 85 -2.85 -9.72 -8.98
CA ASN A 85 -3.60 -10.86 -8.44
C ASN A 85 -3.31 -11.11 -6.94
N GLY A 86 -3.49 -10.09 -6.11
CA GLY A 86 -3.28 -10.16 -4.67
C GLY A 86 -4.54 -10.45 -3.85
N GLY A 87 -4.35 -11.04 -2.67
CA GLY A 87 -5.39 -11.23 -1.66
C GLY A 87 -6.21 -12.51 -1.79
N LEU A 88 -7.50 -12.42 -1.45
CA LEU A 88 -8.42 -13.55 -1.42
C LEU A 88 -9.11 -13.74 -2.78
N TYR A 89 -9.37 -14.98 -3.16
CA TYR A 89 -10.12 -15.24 -4.38
C TYR A 89 -11.63 -15.15 -4.12
N CYS A 90 -12.31 -14.29 -4.87
CA CYS A 90 -13.77 -14.16 -4.88
C CYS A 90 -14.36 -15.12 -5.92
N ASP A 91 -15.08 -16.14 -5.46
CA ASP A 91 -15.72 -17.12 -6.35
C ASP A 91 -17.02 -16.59 -7.00
N TYR A 92 -17.56 -17.36 -7.94
CA TYR A 92 -18.81 -17.04 -8.65
C TYR A 92 -20.08 -17.12 -7.79
N ASP A 93 -19.97 -17.67 -6.58
CA ASP A 93 -21.05 -17.71 -5.60
C ASP A 93 -20.98 -16.53 -4.61
N GLY A 94 -19.99 -15.64 -4.75
CA GLY A 94 -19.82 -14.46 -3.89
C GLY A 94 -19.14 -14.78 -2.55
N LYS A 95 -18.37 -15.86 -2.47
CA LYS A 95 -17.58 -16.22 -1.28
C LYS A 95 -16.08 -16.05 -1.53
N THR A 96 -15.37 -15.74 -0.46
CA THR A 96 -13.91 -15.55 -0.49
C THR A 96 -13.19 -16.80 -0.01
N SER A 97 -12.07 -17.13 -0.64
CA SER A 97 -11.21 -18.24 -0.23
C SER A 97 -9.73 -17.83 -0.20
N LYS A 98 -8.96 -18.44 0.70
CA LYS A 98 -7.51 -18.31 0.75
C LYS A 98 -6.87 -19.09 -0.41
N PRO A 99 -6.06 -18.47 -1.26
CA PRO A 99 -5.28 -19.20 -2.26
C PRO A 99 -4.23 -20.14 -1.63
N PHE A 100 -3.59 -19.72 -0.54
CA PHE A 100 -2.68 -20.56 0.24
C PHE A 100 -3.38 -21.03 1.51
N ALA A 101 -3.85 -22.28 1.50
CA ALA A 101 -4.62 -22.85 2.61
C ALA A 101 -3.83 -22.86 3.94
N ASP A 102 -2.52 -23.08 3.86
CA ASP A 102 -1.57 -23.28 4.96
C ASP A 102 -0.90 -22.00 5.49
N ARG A 103 -1.10 -20.85 4.85
CA ARG A 103 -0.52 -19.56 5.27
C ARG A 103 -1.54 -18.71 5.99
N ASP A 104 -1.16 -17.92 6.98
CA ASP A 104 -2.10 -16.95 7.57
C ASP A 104 -2.53 -15.86 6.57
N TYR A 105 -3.49 -15.02 6.94
CA TYR A 105 -3.87 -13.86 6.12
C TYR A 105 -2.77 -12.81 6.14
N CYS A 106 -2.22 -12.53 7.31
CA CYS A 106 -1.16 -11.55 7.49
C CYS A 106 0.08 -12.23 8.05
N VAL A 107 1.25 -11.70 7.69
CA VAL A 107 2.54 -12.12 8.26
C VAL A 107 3.29 -10.87 8.71
N ASP A 108 4.01 -10.96 9.82
CA ASP A 108 4.85 -9.85 10.27
C ASP A 108 5.91 -9.52 9.20
N GLY A 109 6.14 -8.23 8.97
CA GLY A 109 7.31 -7.76 8.25
C GLY A 109 8.59 -7.99 9.07
N ALA A 110 9.73 -7.59 8.51
CA ALA A 110 11.04 -7.80 9.13
C ALA A 110 11.22 -7.11 10.51
N GLY A 111 10.37 -6.14 10.86
CA GLY A 111 10.47 -5.39 12.12
C GLY A 111 11.66 -4.44 12.20
N THR A 112 12.31 -4.15 11.07
CA THR A 112 13.55 -3.36 11.01
C THR A 112 13.34 -1.86 10.79
N VAL A 113 12.13 -1.42 10.48
CA VAL A 113 11.81 -0.01 10.27
C VAL A 113 10.57 0.39 11.06
N ALA A 114 10.66 1.52 11.76
CA ALA A 114 9.53 2.19 12.39
C ALA A 114 9.45 3.67 11.99
N VAL A 115 8.29 4.28 12.17
CA VAL A 115 8.09 5.73 12.06
C VAL A 115 7.95 6.29 13.46
N PHE A 116 8.73 7.32 13.77
CA PHE A 116 8.55 8.11 14.99
C PHE A 116 8.03 9.50 14.64
N ASN A 117 6.79 9.78 15.00
CA ASN A 117 6.17 11.07 14.74
C ASN A 117 6.46 12.03 15.89
N LYS A 118 7.33 13.02 15.66
CA LYS A 118 7.70 14.05 16.64
C LYS A 118 6.81 15.29 16.54
N ALA A 119 5.91 15.33 15.56
CA ALA A 119 4.89 16.37 15.44
C ALA A 119 3.78 16.19 16.49
N ASP A 120 2.98 17.23 16.68
CA ASP A 120 1.82 17.18 17.59
C ASP A 120 0.60 16.53 16.90
N SER A 121 0.48 16.70 15.58
CA SER A 121 -0.60 16.11 14.77
C SER A 121 -0.25 14.71 14.28
N ASN A 122 -1.26 13.92 13.92
CA ASN A 122 -1.04 12.62 13.31
C ASN A 122 -0.37 12.75 11.93
N VAL A 123 0.24 11.66 11.45
CA VAL A 123 0.73 11.51 10.09
C VAL A 123 0.30 10.17 9.52
N ALA A 124 -0.28 10.18 8.32
CA ALA A 124 -0.72 8.97 7.64
C ALA A 124 0.34 8.49 6.64
N PHE A 125 0.84 7.27 6.86
CA PHE A 125 1.67 6.53 5.91
C PHE A 125 0.80 5.53 5.18
N CYS A 126 0.67 5.68 3.86
CA CYS A 126 -0.19 4.83 3.05
C CYS A 126 0.66 3.91 2.18
N GLN A 127 0.63 2.61 2.47
CA GLN A 127 1.38 1.61 1.72
C GLN A 127 0.68 1.29 0.39
N THR A 128 1.47 1.13 -0.67
CA THR A 128 0.96 0.63 -1.95
C THR A 128 0.53 -0.83 -1.85
N VAL A 129 -0.63 -1.16 -2.42
CA VAL A 129 -1.14 -2.53 -2.43
C VAL A 129 -0.36 -3.38 -3.41
N LEU A 130 0.47 -4.30 -2.89
CA LEU A 130 1.31 -5.19 -3.71
C LEU A 130 1.42 -6.60 -3.08
N PRO A 131 1.07 -7.67 -3.83
CA PRO A 131 0.41 -7.66 -5.14
C PRO A 131 -0.98 -6.98 -5.08
N GLY A 132 -1.32 -6.21 -6.09
CA GLY A 132 -2.56 -5.47 -6.21
C GLY A 132 -2.51 -4.40 -7.30
N ASN A 133 -3.36 -3.40 -7.19
CA ASN A 133 -3.46 -2.29 -8.13
C ASN A 133 -2.36 -1.22 -7.96
N GLU A 134 -1.42 -1.42 -7.03
CA GLU A 134 -0.31 -0.51 -6.70
C GLU A 134 -0.74 0.88 -6.17
N ALA A 135 -2.04 1.08 -5.91
CA ALA A 135 -2.52 2.30 -5.26
C ALA A 135 -2.13 2.32 -3.78
N MET A 136 -1.94 3.53 -3.22
CA MET A 136 -1.54 3.79 -1.84
C MET A 136 -2.73 3.71 -0.87
N LEU A 137 -3.17 2.49 -0.58
CA LEU A 137 -4.46 2.28 0.10
C LEU A 137 -4.35 1.67 1.49
N ILE A 138 -3.25 0.97 1.81
CA ILE A 138 -3.10 0.29 3.10
C ILE A 138 -2.70 1.32 4.16
N PRO A 139 -3.55 1.59 5.17
CA PRO A 139 -3.35 2.72 6.05
C PRO A 139 -2.47 2.39 7.24
N THR A 140 -1.57 3.30 7.60
CA THR A 140 -0.88 3.33 8.88
C THR A 140 -0.96 4.75 9.44
N ASP A 141 -1.74 4.93 10.51
CA ASP A 141 -1.80 6.18 11.25
C ASP A 141 -0.75 6.17 12.36
N ILE A 142 0.00 7.27 12.50
CA ILE A 142 0.92 7.49 13.60
C ILE A 142 0.51 8.78 14.31
N SER A 143 -0.01 8.64 15.53
CA SER A 143 -0.41 9.80 16.35
C SER A 143 0.77 10.72 16.63
N GLY A 144 0.51 11.99 16.96
CA GLY A 144 1.56 12.89 17.45
C GLY A 144 2.29 12.32 18.67
N GLY A 145 3.61 12.45 18.70
CA GLY A 145 4.50 11.80 19.68
C GLY A 145 4.55 10.27 19.63
N GLY A 146 3.82 9.64 18.69
CA GLY A 146 3.65 8.20 18.58
C GLY A 146 4.76 7.52 17.75
N ASN A 147 4.82 6.20 17.85
CA ASN A 147 5.71 5.37 17.06
C ASN A 147 4.95 4.17 16.49
N GLN A 148 5.24 3.79 15.25
CA GLN A 148 4.63 2.62 14.62
C GLN A 148 5.59 1.87 13.71
N THR A 149 5.62 0.55 13.82
CA THR A 149 6.42 -0.31 12.93
C THR A 149 5.81 -0.31 11.52
N LEU A 150 6.67 -0.17 10.49
CA LEU A 150 6.26 -0.32 9.10
C LEU A 150 6.39 -1.77 8.64
N ALA A 151 5.54 -2.18 7.70
CA ALA A 151 5.66 -3.47 7.05
C ALA A 151 6.86 -3.46 6.10
N VAL A 152 7.90 -4.24 6.41
CA VAL A 152 9.12 -4.34 5.60
C VAL A 152 9.24 -5.76 5.05
N PRO A 153 9.13 -5.95 3.73
CA PRO A 153 9.29 -7.26 3.10
C PRO A 153 10.71 -7.81 3.25
N THR A 154 10.78 -9.13 3.44
CA THR A 154 12.00 -9.93 3.26
C THR A 154 12.04 -10.49 1.83
N PRO A 155 13.16 -11.07 1.38
CA PRO A 155 13.25 -11.66 0.04
C PRO A 155 12.21 -12.77 -0.26
N ASP A 156 11.66 -13.39 0.78
CA ASP A 156 10.65 -14.45 0.68
C ASP A 156 9.24 -13.90 0.40
N TYR A 157 9.04 -12.60 0.57
CA TYR A 157 7.77 -11.95 0.23
C TYR A 157 7.55 -11.96 -1.29
N TRP A 158 6.29 -11.81 -1.70
CA TRP A 158 5.85 -11.90 -3.09
C TRP A 158 6.80 -11.23 -4.09
N ALA A 159 7.35 -12.03 -5.02
CA ALA A 159 8.30 -11.62 -6.05
C ALA A 159 9.54 -10.85 -5.54
N SER A 160 9.96 -11.09 -4.29
CA SER A 160 11.08 -10.41 -3.61
C SER A 160 10.99 -8.88 -3.69
N THR A 161 9.77 -8.37 -3.56
CA THR A 161 9.44 -6.94 -3.72
C THR A 161 9.79 -6.12 -2.47
N ALA A 162 9.73 -4.80 -2.62
CA ALA A 162 9.86 -3.85 -1.53
C ALA A 162 8.49 -3.24 -1.18
N ALA A 163 8.36 -2.72 0.04
CA ALA A 163 7.22 -1.89 0.40
C ALA A 163 7.48 -0.44 0.01
N HIS A 164 6.44 0.24 -0.45
CA HIS A 164 6.44 1.65 -0.82
C HIS A 164 5.29 2.37 -0.10
N TYR A 165 5.56 3.56 0.40
CA TYR A 165 4.68 4.35 1.25
C TYR A 165 4.59 5.79 0.75
N TYR A 166 3.40 6.34 0.81
CA TYR A 166 3.14 7.78 0.63
C TYR A 166 2.99 8.40 2.02
N ILE A 167 3.72 9.49 2.27
CA ILE A 167 3.73 10.21 3.55
C ILE A 167 2.89 11.47 3.38
N ASN A 168 1.70 11.46 3.98
CA ASN A 168 0.75 12.55 3.87
C ASN A 168 1.13 13.75 4.75
N PRO A 169 0.61 14.96 4.46
CA PRO A 169 0.73 16.10 5.35
C PRO A 169 0.23 15.80 6.77
N LEU A 170 0.83 16.48 7.75
CA LEU A 170 0.40 16.40 9.14
C LEU A 170 -1.08 16.76 9.30
N GLY A 171 -1.80 16.00 10.13
CA GLY A 171 -3.22 16.18 10.38
C GLY A 171 -4.15 15.54 9.34
N VAL A 172 -3.62 15.05 8.21
CA VAL A 172 -4.42 14.29 7.23
C VAL A 172 -4.66 12.88 7.78
N SER A 173 -5.93 12.49 7.87
CA SER A 173 -6.34 11.16 8.34
C SER A 173 -6.01 10.07 7.30
N THR A 174 -6.01 8.81 7.72
CA THR A 174 -5.89 7.67 6.80
C THR A 174 -7.05 7.57 5.82
N ASP A 175 -8.26 7.98 6.19
CA ASP A 175 -9.43 7.94 5.30
C ASP A 175 -9.36 8.99 4.20
N GLU A 176 -8.74 10.15 4.48
CA GLU A 176 -8.51 11.22 3.49
C GLU A 176 -7.21 11.00 2.69
N GLY A 177 -6.17 10.46 3.33
CA GLY A 177 -4.83 10.34 2.77
C GLY A 177 -4.52 9.00 2.09
N CYS A 178 -5.18 7.89 2.45
CA CYS A 178 -4.94 6.57 1.86
C CYS A 178 -5.97 6.23 0.78
N VAL A 179 -6.20 7.21 -0.09
CA VAL A 179 -7.04 7.10 -1.27
C VAL A 179 -6.35 7.81 -2.43
N TRP A 180 -6.74 7.46 -3.67
CA TRP A 180 -6.34 8.25 -4.82
C TRP A 180 -7.02 9.61 -4.75
N GLY A 181 -6.22 10.68 -4.74
CA GLY A 181 -6.68 12.04 -4.48
C GLY A 181 -7.00 12.82 -5.75
N SER A 182 -6.82 14.13 -5.68
CA SER A 182 -6.78 15.04 -6.83
C SER A 182 -5.68 16.07 -6.62
N SER A 183 -5.27 16.77 -7.67
CA SER A 183 -4.28 17.86 -7.57
C SER A 183 -4.76 19.08 -6.77
N ASP A 184 -6.02 19.11 -6.33
CA ASP A 184 -6.56 20.22 -5.54
C ASP A 184 -5.99 20.25 -4.11
N LYS A 185 -5.49 19.10 -3.62
CA LYS A 185 -4.86 18.98 -2.30
C LYS A 185 -3.68 17.99 -2.32
N PRO A 186 -2.59 18.27 -1.59
CA PRO A 186 -1.36 17.48 -1.66
C PRO A 186 -1.35 16.25 -0.74
N TYR A 187 -2.31 15.34 -0.91
CA TYR A 187 -2.36 14.06 -0.18
C TYR A 187 -2.67 12.88 -1.11
N GLY A 188 -2.65 11.66 -0.58
CA GLY A 188 -2.78 10.45 -1.39
C GLY A 188 -1.62 10.34 -2.36
N ASN A 189 -1.91 10.09 -3.63
CA ASN A 189 -0.90 10.03 -4.67
C ASN A 189 -0.19 11.37 -4.95
N TRP A 190 -0.72 12.48 -4.43
CA TRP A 190 -0.11 13.82 -4.45
C TRP A 190 0.58 14.18 -3.13
N SER A 191 0.79 13.24 -2.20
CA SER A 191 1.53 13.51 -0.95
C SER A 191 2.94 14.02 -1.24
N PRO A 192 3.53 14.88 -0.39
CA PRO A 192 4.83 15.50 -0.68
C PRO A 192 6.00 14.53 -0.69
N TYR A 193 5.97 13.53 0.19
CA TYR A 193 7.06 12.58 0.36
C TYR A 193 6.61 11.14 0.17
N VAL A 194 7.58 10.31 -0.17
CA VAL A 194 7.47 8.86 -0.25
C VAL A 194 8.58 8.20 0.56
N ALA A 195 8.31 7.00 1.06
CA ALA A 195 9.30 6.13 1.66
C ALA A 195 9.26 4.73 1.03
N GLY A 196 10.37 4.01 1.09
CA GLY A 196 10.41 2.61 0.67
C GLY A 196 11.35 1.79 1.53
N ALA A 197 11.04 0.51 1.71
CA ALA A 197 11.90 -0.38 2.49
C ALA A 197 11.82 -1.85 2.06
N ASN A 198 12.95 -2.55 2.16
CA ASN A 198 13.05 -4.00 2.02
C ASN A 198 14.31 -4.54 2.71
N VAL A 199 14.31 -5.83 3.03
CA VAL A 199 15.49 -6.57 3.49
C VAL A 199 16.07 -7.40 2.34
N ASP A 200 17.40 -7.45 2.19
CA ASP A 200 18.07 -8.37 1.28
C ASP A 200 18.37 -9.74 1.91
N THR A 201 18.93 -10.66 1.11
CA THR A 201 19.30 -12.00 1.58
C THR A 201 20.44 -12.02 2.60
N ASN A 202 21.14 -10.90 2.79
CA ASN A 202 22.20 -10.76 3.79
C ASN A 202 21.68 -10.12 5.09
N GLY A 203 20.39 -9.83 5.17
CA GLY A 203 19.78 -9.15 6.32
C GLY A 203 20.02 -7.65 6.35
N ASN A 204 20.46 -7.03 5.26
CA ASN A 204 20.54 -5.57 5.18
C ASN A 204 19.16 -5.00 4.87
N THR A 205 18.69 -4.06 5.68
CA THR A 205 17.48 -3.29 5.42
C THR A 205 17.86 -2.02 4.67
N PHE A 206 17.27 -1.81 3.50
CA PHE A 206 17.37 -0.57 2.75
C PHE A 206 16.16 0.30 3.09
N VAL A 207 16.39 1.54 3.50
CA VAL A 207 15.34 2.50 3.84
C VAL A 207 15.55 3.74 2.98
N LYS A 208 14.55 4.08 2.17
CA LYS A 208 14.53 5.25 1.29
C LYS A 208 13.52 6.26 1.82
N ILE A 209 13.89 7.53 1.81
CA ILE A 209 12.95 8.67 1.84
C ILE A 209 13.21 9.54 0.62
N GLY A 210 12.16 10.14 0.07
CA GLY A 210 12.28 11.02 -1.10
C GLY A 210 11.09 11.93 -1.27
N TRP A 211 11.28 12.97 -2.08
CA TRP A 211 10.17 13.74 -2.63
C TRP A 211 9.35 12.85 -3.57
N ASN A 212 8.04 13.07 -3.59
CA ASN A 212 7.16 12.42 -4.56
C ASN A 212 7.28 13.14 -5.92
N PRO A 213 7.64 12.43 -7.01
CA PRO A 213 7.66 13.00 -8.36
C PRO A 213 6.37 13.74 -8.73
N ILE A 214 5.21 13.18 -8.39
CA ILE A 214 3.92 13.81 -8.70
C ILE A 214 3.75 15.14 -7.96
N TYR A 215 4.20 15.22 -6.72
CA TYR A 215 4.14 16.46 -5.95
C TYR A 215 5.02 17.54 -6.59
N ILE A 216 6.26 17.19 -6.96
CA ILE A 216 7.19 18.18 -7.51
C ILE A 216 6.81 18.69 -8.91
N ASP A 217 6.07 17.88 -9.67
CA ASP A 217 5.56 18.27 -10.99
C ASP A 217 4.29 19.14 -10.88
N THR A 218 3.57 19.07 -9.76
CA THR A 218 2.25 19.71 -9.58
C THR A 218 2.33 20.97 -8.71
N PHE A 219 3.13 20.94 -7.65
CA PHE A 219 3.19 21.98 -6.63
C PHE A 219 4.57 22.61 -6.57
N THR A 220 4.66 23.79 -5.95
CA THR A 220 5.95 24.46 -5.66
C THR A 220 6.10 24.83 -4.18
N ASP A 221 5.06 24.58 -3.38
CA ASP A 221 5.05 24.85 -1.96
C ASP A 221 5.96 23.87 -1.23
N VAL A 222 6.61 24.36 -0.18
CA VAL A 222 7.38 23.50 0.72
C VAL A 222 6.47 23.07 1.88
N PRO A 223 6.37 21.77 2.19
CA PRO A 223 5.58 21.29 3.33
C PRO A 223 6.07 21.89 4.65
N ASN A 224 5.18 21.99 5.64
CA ASN A 224 5.49 22.44 7.00
C ASN A 224 6.05 21.33 7.91
N PHE A 225 6.50 20.22 7.33
CA PHE A 225 7.05 19.09 8.05
C PHE A 225 8.14 18.43 7.22
N GLY A 226 9.13 17.85 7.89
CA GLY A 226 10.24 17.13 7.28
C GLY A 226 10.29 15.67 7.72
N VAL A 227 11.14 14.91 7.05
CA VAL A 227 11.42 13.52 7.39
C VAL A 227 12.92 13.23 7.36
N ARG A 228 13.40 12.41 8.29
CA ARG A 228 14.79 11.95 8.30
C ARG A 228 14.89 10.49 8.70
N ILE A 229 15.96 9.83 8.28
CA ILE A 229 16.28 8.48 8.75
C ILE A 229 17.29 8.56 9.88
N THR A 230 16.99 7.89 11.00
CA THR A 230 17.90 7.68 12.13
C THR A 230 18.08 6.17 12.37
N CYS A 231 19.11 5.80 13.12
CA CYS A 231 19.35 4.43 13.52
C CYS A 231 19.62 4.37 15.02
N ASP A 232 19.13 3.30 15.67
CA ASP A 232 19.37 3.09 17.11
C ASP A 232 20.87 2.83 17.39
N ASP A 233 21.55 2.15 16.45
CA ASP A 233 23.00 2.02 16.39
C ASP A 233 23.50 2.62 15.07
N GLU A 234 24.01 3.86 15.12
CA GLU A 234 24.56 4.54 13.94
C GLU A 234 25.71 3.77 13.30
N SER A 235 26.49 3.00 14.07
CA SER A 235 27.61 2.22 13.53
C SER A 235 27.14 1.06 12.65
N ALA A 236 25.89 0.61 12.83
CA ALA A 236 25.26 -0.41 12.01
C ALA A 236 24.65 0.16 10.71
N CYS A 237 24.61 1.48 10.54
CA CYS A 237 23.97 2.13 9.40
C CYS A 237 24.97 2.85 8.48
N ASN A 238 24.83 2.59 7.18
CA ASN A 238 25.55 3.30 6.13
C ASN A 238 24.61 4.28 5.42
N GLY A 239 25.12 5.44 4.99
CA GLY A 239 24.33 6.45 4.27
C GLY A 239 23.62 7.49 5.15
N LEU A 240 23.82 7.44 6.48
CA LEU A 240 23.55 8.58 7.36
C LEU A 240 24.51 9.73 6.98
N THR A 241 24.15 11.01 6.99
CA THR A 241 22.88 11.74 7.11
C THR A 241 21.93 11.50 5.93
N CYS A 242 20.62 11.38 6.18
CA CYS A 242 19.58 11.30 5.13
C CYS A 242 18.30 12.00 5.62
N GLU A 243 18.08 13.23 5.16
CA GLU A 243 17.03 14.13 5.68
C GLU A 243 16.43 15.02 4.58
N ILE A 244 15.10 15.13 4.60
CA ILE A 244 14.32 16.14 3.86
C ILE A 244 13.85 17.15 4.90
N ASP A 245 14.54 18.30 4.94
CA ASP A 245 14.22 19.44 5.79
C ASP A 245 13.65 20.57 4.91
N PRO A 246 12.35 20.89 5.00
CA PRO A 246 11.71 22.01 4.33
C PRO A 246 12.50 23.33 4.35
N THR A 247 13.22 23.64 5.43
CA THR A 247 13.98 24.90 5.53
C THR A 247 15.16 24.96 4.55
N LYS A 248 15.57 23.83 3.99
CA LYS A 248 16.63 23.75 2.96
C LYS A 248 16.10 24.03 1.55
N GLY A 249 14.79 24.12 1.38
CA GLY A 249 14.13 24.45 0.14
C GLY A 249 13.43 23.26 -0.53
N PHE A 250 12.73 23.57 -1.60
CA PHE A 250 11.92 22.63 -2.35
C PHE A 250 12.77 21.57 -3.08
N ASN A 251 12.30 20.31 -3.04
CA ASN A 251 12.94 19.18 -3.72
C ASN A 251 14.43 19.02 -3.35
N GLN A 252 14.78 19.26 -2.09
CA GLN A 252 16.13 19.09 -1.55
C GLN A 252 16.20 17.90 -0.60
N VAL A 253 17.36 17.24 -0.58
CA VAL A 253 17.70 16.21 0.39
C VAL A 253 19.11 16.47 0.90
N THR A 254 19.28 16.41 2.22
CA THR A 254 20.59 16.48 2.87
C THR A 254 21.10 15.06 3.04
N SER A 255 22.01 14.63 2.17
CA SER A 255 22.65 13.32 2.27
C SER A 255 23.97 13.25 1.51
N ASN A 256 24.88 12.41 2.00
CA ASN A 256 26.10 12.03 1.27
C ASN A 256 25.80 11.03 0.14
N GLU A 257 24.69 10.27 0.28
CA GLU A 257 24.23 9.25 -0.68
C GLU A 257 22.90 9.68 -1.33
N GLY A 258 22.73 11.00 -1.52
CA GLY A 258 21.56 11.57 -2.17
C GLY A 258 21.60 11.39 -3.69
N SER A 259 20.43 11.23 -4.29
CA SER A 259 20.28 11.13 -5.75
C SER A 259 18.95 11.70 -6.21
N THR A 260 18.67 11.61 -7.51
CA THR A 260 17.45 12.11 -8.14
C THR A 260 16.87 11.04 -9.05
N GLY A 261 15.57 10.80 -8.95
CA GLY A 261 14.82 9.88 -9.81
C GLY A 261 13.54 10.55 -10.26
N ASN A 262 13.27 10.58 -11.58
CA ASN A 262 12.15 11.31 -12.17
C ASN A 262 12.05 12.77 -11.67
N GLY A 263 13.21 13.44 -11.57
CA GLY A 263 13.29 14.82 -11.07
C GLY A 263 13.22 14.95 -9.54
N ALA A 264 12.78 13.94 -8.80
CA ALA A 264 12.61 14.00 -7.35
C ALA A 264 13.86 13.57 -6.58
N ALA A 265 14.28 14.40 -5.62
CA ALA A 265 15.41 14.14 -4.75
C ALA A 265 15.07 13.06 -3.70
N PHE A 266 16.01 12.15 -3.46
CA PHE A 266 15.86 11.09 -2.45
C PHE A 266 17.22 10.71 -1.86
N CYS A 267 17.20 10.03 -0.71
CA CYS A 267 18.39 9.39 -0.13
C CYS A 267 18.04 8.01 0.42
N VAL A 268 19.05 7.19 0.65
CA VAL A 268 18.92 5.82 1.13
C VAL A 268 19.88 5.58 2.28
N VAL A 269 19.39 4.92 3.32
CA VAL A 269 20.19 4.39 4.42
C VAL A 269 20.12 2.87 4.39
N THR A 270 21.25 2.23 4.61
CA THR A 270 21.34 0.77 4.74
C THR A 270 21.64 0.40 6.18
N ALA A 271 20.66 -0.15 6.89
CA ALA A 271 20.82 -0.74 8.22
C ALA A 271 21.27 -2.20 8.08
N ARG A 272 22.46 -2.53 8.57
CA ARG A 272 23.10 -3.83 8.34
C ARG A 272 22.67 -4.86 9.39
N ASN A 273 22.69 -6.14 9.01
CA ASN A 273 22.47 -7.27 9.92
C ASN A 273 21.19 -7.16 10.77
N MET A 274 20.08 -6.79 10.13
CA MET A 274 18.76 -6.60 10.77
C MET A 274 18.73 -5.49 11.83
N ALA A 275 19.68 -4.54 11.80
CA ALA A 275 19.62 -3.36 12.64
C ALA A 275 18.37 -2.53 12.36
N ALA A 276 17.85 -1.88 13.41
CA ALA A 276 16.65 -1.07 13.34
C ALA A 276 16.98 0.36 12.85
N ALA A 277 16.17 0.84 11.91
CA ALA A 277 16.13 2.22 11.47
C ALA A 277 14.77 2.85 11.80
N LYS A 278 14.74 4.17 11.94
CA LYS A 278 13.53 4.95 12.16
C LYS A 278 13.41 6.04 11.12
N ILE A 279 12.21 6.26 10.61
CA ILE A 279 11.85 7.48 9.89
C ILE A 279 11.26 8.43 10.93
N GLU A 280 12.00 9.48 11.29
CA GLU A 280 11.46 10.55 12.12
C GLU A 280 10.69 11.55 11.26
N VAL A 281 9.47 11.86 11.67
CA VAL A 281 8.67 12.96 11.12
C VAL A 281 8.74 14.12 12.10
N PHE A 282 8.96 15.35 11.62
CA PHE A 282 9.10 16.53 12.47
C PHE A 282 8.47 17.78 11.84
N GLU A 283 7.97 18.68 12.69
CA GLU A 283 7.45 20.00 12.28
C GLU A 283 8.58 20.99 12.02
N VAL A 284 8.29 22.01 11.19
CA VAL A 284 9.20 23.11 10.83
C VAL A 284 8.61 24.46 11.18
#